data_AF-A0A6I2VZG8-F1
#
_entry.id   AF-A0A6I2VZG8-F1
#
_cell.length_a   1.000
_cell.length_b   1.000
_cell.length_c   1.000
_cell.angle_alpha   90.00
_cell.angle_beta   90.00
_cell.angle_gamma   90.00
#
_symmetry.space_group_name_H-M   'P 1'
#
loop_
_entity.id
_entity.type
_entity.pdbx_description
1 polymer ?
#
loop_
_entity_poly.entity_id
_entity_poly.type
_entity_poly.pdbx_seq_one_letter_code
_entity_poly.pdbx_strand_id
1 'polypeptide(L)'
;MTIAEHDRWLLHNRLRDVIGSQEADILMEHLPPAGWNHLATKQDLELTTALLRQDLQSEISGFRQELKTEISEVRQELKTEISAVRLELKTDLSAVHLELKTEIAELRVEMERGFRSQTWKMVTSMIATQSISVAIMASMVNSLR
;
A
#
# COMPACT_ATOMS: atom_id res chain seq x y z
N MET A 1 36.89 41.55 -31.84
CA MET A 1 35.94 42.25 -32.73
C MET A 1 35.58 41.27 -33.82
N THR A 2 34.32 40.80 -33.81
CA THR A 2 33.88 39.74 -34.70
C THR A 2 33.80 40.29 -36.13
N ILE A 3 34.04 39.44 -37.14
CA ILE A 3 34.06 39.83 -38.56
C ILE A 3 32.80 40.64 -38.94
N ALA A 4 31.66 40.34 -38.32
CA ALA A 4 30.40 41.07 -38.47
C ALA A 4 30.46 42.56 -38.09
N GLU A 5 31.27 42.93 -37.10
CA GLU A 5 31.37 44.30 -36.59
C GLU A 5 32.18 45.20 -37.53
N HIS A 6 33.23 44.63 -38.16
CA HIS A 6 34.02 45.29 -39.19
C HIS A 6 33.22 45.49 -40.49
N ASP A 7 32.51 44.44 -40.93
CA ASP A 7 31.69 44.49 -42.14
C ASP A 7 30.51 45.46 -41.98
N ARG A 8 29.93 45.56 -40.78
CA ARG A 8 28.85 46.51 -40.45
C ARG A 8 29.32 47.96 -40.54
N TRP A 9 30.52 48.25 -40.03
CA TRP A 9 31.12 49.59 -40.11
C TRP A 9 31.42 49.98 -41.57
N LEU A 10 31.95 49.04 -42.37
CA LEU A 10 32.24 49.28 -43.77
C LEU A 10 30.95 49.55 -44.58
N LEU A 11 29.89 48.78 -44.31
CA LEU A 11 28.59 48.96 -44.94
C LEU A 11 27.96 50.30 -44.57
N HIS A 12 28.02 50.71 -43.31
CA HIS A 12 27.52 52.01 -42.84
C HIS A 12 28.19 53.18 -43.56
N ASN A 13 29.52 53.17 -43.67
CA ASN A 13 30.25 54.22 -44.41
C ASN A 13 29.88 54.27 -45.88
N ARG A 14 29.78 53.11 -46.55
CA ARG A 14 29.37 53.07 -47.97
C ARG A 14 27.93 53.52 -48.20
N LEU A 15 27.01 53.21 -47.28
CA LEU A 15 25.62 53.67 -47.38
C LEU A 15 25.55 55.19 -47.23
N ARG A 16 26.29 55.76 -46.28
CA ARG A 16 26.32 57.20 -46.07
C ARG A 16 26.77 57.98 -47.32
N ASP A 17 27.74 57.44 -48.07
CA ASP A 17 28.23 58.06 -49.30
C ASP A 17 27.23 58.01 -50.47
N VAL A 18 26.31 57.03 -50.50
CA VAL A 18 25.40 56.80 -51.64
C VAL A 18 24.00 57.34 -51.40
N ILE A 19 23.45 57.16 -50.19
CA ILE A 19 22.05 57.46 -49.88
C ILE A 19 21.87 58.57 -48.83
N GLY A 20 22.96 59.08 -48.23
CA GLY A 20 22.93 60.11 -47.20
C GLY A 20 23.10 59.56 -45.78
N SER A 21 23.55 60.41 -44.84
CA SER A 21 23.87 60.00 -43.47
C SER A 21 22.66 59.58 -42.67
N GLN A 22 21.55 60.30 -42.81
CA GLN A 22 20.36 60.07 -42.01
C GLN A 22 19.65 58.78 -42.43
N GLU A 23 19.60 58.52 -43.73
CA GLU A 23 19.03 57.31 -44.34
C GLU A 23 19.87 56.07 -44.00
N ALA A 24 21.20 56.20 -44.01
CA ALA A 24 22.11 55.13 -43.64
C ALA A 24 22.02 54.76 -42.15
N ASP A 25 21.91 55.75 -41.26
CA ASP A 25 21.74 55.52 -39.82
C ASP A 25 20.45 54.74 -39.53
N ILE A 26 19.32 55.16 -40.13
CA ILE A 26 18.03 54.48 -39.97
C ILE A 26 18.09 53.02 -40.46
N LEU A 27 18.66 52.78 -41.64
CA LEU A 27 18.78 51.41 -42.17
C LEU A 27 19.68 50.54 -41.29
N MET A 28 20.78 51.10 -40.78
CA MET A 28 21.68 50.38 -39.90
C MET A 28 21.11 50.18 -38.50
N GLU A 29 20.14 50.99 -38.06
CA GLU A 29 19.40 50.76 -36.81
C GLU A 29 18.42 49.59 -36.93
N HIS A 30 17.83 49.37 -38.11
CA HIS A 30 16.90 48.26 -38.37
C HIS A 30 17.56 46.92 -38.70
N LEU A 31 18.85 46.90 -39.01
CA LEU A 31 19.58 45.65 -39.27
C LEU A 31 19.89 44.92 -37.96
N PRO A 32 19.65 43.60 -37.89
CA PRO A 32 19.94 42.84 -36.67
C PRO A 32 21.43 42.92 -36.30
N PRO A 33 21.75 42.88 -34.98
CA PRO A 33 23.13 43.04 -34.50
C PRO A 33 24.05 41.88 -34.90
N ALA A 34 23.48 40.70 -35.13
CA ALA A 34 24.14 39.56 -35.77
C ALA A 34 23.56 39.36 -37.18
N GLY A 35 24.31 38.70 -38.07
CA GLY A 35 23.84 38.42 -39.44
C GLY A 35 22.53 37.64 -39.47
N TRP A 36 21.78 37.77 -40.56
CA TRP A 36 20.49 37.09 -40.77
C TRP A 36 20.57 35.56 -40.70
N ASN A 37 21.76 34.99 -40.83
CA ASN A 37 22.05 33.56 -40.67
C ASN A 37 21.96 33.04 -39.23
N HIS A 38 21.93 33.92 -38.23
CA HIS A 38 21.77 33.54 -36.82
C HIS A 38 20.31 33.57 -36.34
N LEU A 39 19.39 34.06 -37.16
CA LEU A 39 17.98 34.05 -36.82
C LEU A 39 17.39 32.69 -37.14
N ALA A 40 16.68 32.10 -36.17
CA ALA A 40 15.96 30.85 -36.38
C ALA A 40 14.96 31.05 -37.53
N THR A 41 15.06 30.18 -38.53
CA THR A 41 14.12 30.19 -39.65
C THR A 41 12.79 29.57 -39.22
N LYS A 42 11.74 29.80 -40.00
CA LYS A 42 10.45 29.13 -39.79
C LYS A 42 10.60 27.60 -39.77
N GLN A 43 11.48 27.06 -40.62
CA GLN A 43 11.75 25.63 -40.69
C GLN A 43 12.43 25.11 -39.42
N ASP A 44 13.36 25.87 -38.83
CA ASP A 44 14.00 25.51 -37.55
C ASP A 44 12.98 25.43 -36.41
N LEU A 45 12.03 26.38 -36.38
CA LEU A 45 10.94 26.39 -35.40
C LEU A 45 9.97 25.23 -35.63
N GLU A 46 9.64 24.89 -36.87
CA GLU A 46 8.79 23.73 -37.18
C GLU A 46 9.47 22.41 -36.77
N LEU A 47 10.77 22.26 -37.02
CA LEU A 47 11.54 21.09 -36.61
C LEU A 47 11.61 20.96 -35.08
N THR A 48 11.98 22.03 -34.39
CA THR A 48 12.06 22.02 -32.92
C THR A 48 10.71 21.76 -32.27
N THR A 49 9.63 22.35 -32.79
CA THR A 49 8.28 22.07 -32.27
C THR A 49 7.81 20.65 -32.57
N ALA A 50 8.21 20.06 -33.70
CA ALA A 50 7.92 18.65 -34.00
C ALA A 50 8.66 17.71 -33.04
N LEU A 51 9.95 17.95 -32.80
CA LEU A 51 10.76 17.18 -31.86
C LEU A 51 10.20 17.27 -30.43
N LEU A 52 9.90 18.48 -29.95
CA LEU A 52 9.30 18.68 -28.63
C LEU A 52 7.97 17.96 -28.47
N ARG A 53 7.11 17.96 -29.50
CA ARG A 53 5.85 17.20 -29.48
C ARG A 53 6.09 15.70 -29.40
N GLN A 54 7.07 15.19 -30.15
CA GLN A 54 7.42 13.78 -30.14
C GLN A 54 7.96 13.36 -28.76
N ASP A 55 8.86 14.14 -28.17
CA ASP A 55 9.43 13.87 -26.85
C ASP A 55 8.34 13.85 -25.78
N LEU A 56 7.47 14.87 -25.75
CA LEU A 56 6.34 14.91 -24.81
C LEU A 56 5.39 13.73 -25.00
N GLN A 57 5.11 13.33 -26.24
CA GLN A 57 4.25 12.18 -26.51
C GLN A 57 4.90 10.87 -26.05
N SER A 58 6.23 10.75 -26.19
CA SER A 58 7.00 9.62 -25.69
C SER A 58 6.96 9.56 -24.16
N GLU A 59 7.24 10.67 -23.47
CA GLU A 59 7.19 10.75 -22.01
C GLU A 59 5.81 10.44 -21.45
N ILE A 60 4.75 11.02 -22.01
CA ILE A 60 3.36 10.74 -21.60
C ILE A 60 3.01 9.25 -21.79
N SER A 61 3.50 8.64 -22.87
CA SER A 61 3.28 7.22 -23.14
C SER A 61 4.06 6.34 -22.16
N GLY A 62 5.31 6.70 -21.85
CA GLY A 62 6.13 6.05 -20.82
C GLY A 62 5.46 6.08 -19.46
N PHE A 63 5.08 7.27 -19.00
CA PHE A 63 4.40 7.46 -17.72
C PHE A 63 3.07 6.68 -17.62
N ARG A 64 2.30 6.61 -18.72
CA ARG A 64 1.08 5.76 -18.74
C ARG A 64 1.38 4.28 -18.57
N GLN A 65 2.48 3.78 -19.14
CA GLN A 65 2.87 2.37 -18.99
C GLN A 65 3.39 2.09 -17.59
N GLU A 66 4.18 2.99 -17.01
CA GLU A 66 4.65 2.91 -15.62
C GLU A 66 3.46 2.83 -14.66
N LEU A 67 2.53 3.81 -14.74
CA LEU A 67 1.32 3.80 -13.91
C LEU A 67 0.47 2.53 -14.08
N LYS A 68 0.35 2.02 -15.30
CA LYS A 68 -0.39 0.78 -15.55
C LYS A 68 0.28 -0.42 -14.89
N THR A 69 1.61 -0.44 -14.88
CA THR A 69 2.43 -1.49 -14.28
C THR A 69 2.31 -1.44 -12.75
N GLU A 70 2.50 -0.25 -12.15
CA GLU A 70 2.34 -0.04 -10.71
C GLU A 70 0.93 -0.42 -10.22
N ILE A 71 -0.12 0.01 -10.94
CA ILE A 71 -1.51 -0.38 -10.60
C ILE A 71 -1.69 -1.90 -10.66
N SER A 72 -1.05 -2.58 -11.62
CA SER A 72 -1.12 -4.04 -11.74
C SER A 72 -0.38 -4.73 -10.59
N GLU A 73 0.79 -4.23 -10.21
CA GLU A 73 1.60 -4.75 -9.11
C GLU A 73 0.85 -4.62 -7.77
N VAL A 74 0.38 -3.42 -7.44
CA VAL A 74 -0.42 -3.17 -6.22
C VAL A 74 -1.67 -4.05 -6.18
N ARG A 75 -2.33 -4.28 -7.32
CA ARG A 75 -3.48 -5.22 -7.38
C ARG A 75 -3.10 -6.66 -7.07
N GLN A 76 -1.92 -7.11 -7.51
CA GLN A 76 -1.44 -8.46 -7.18
C GLN A 76 -1.06 -8.56 -5.72
N GLU A 77 -0.35 -7.57 -5.18
CA GLU A 77 0.01 -7.49 -3.75
C GLU A 77 -1.24 -7.52 -2.85
N LEU A 78 -2.25 -6.70 -3.14
CA LEU A 78 -3.50 -6.73 -2.38
C LEU A 78 -4.20 -8.10 -2.46
N LYS A 79 -4.12 -8.78 -3.62
CA LYS A 79 -4.73 -10.11 -3.77
C LYS A 79 -3.98 -11.17 -2.97
N THR A 80 -2.65 -11.11 -2.91
CA THR A 80 -1.85 -12.04 -2.11
C THR A 80 -2.07 -11.81 -0.62
N GLU A 81 -2.07 -10.55 -0.16
CA GLU A 81 -2.36 -10.19 1.23
C GLU A 81 -3.75 -10.64 1.69
N ILE A 82 -4.80 -10.37 0.90
CA ILE A 82 -6.16 -10.84 1.21
C ILE A 82 -6.21 -12.37 1.32
N SER A 83 -5.47 -13.08 0.47
CA SER A 83 -5.41 -14.54 0.49
C SER A 83 -4.67 -15.06 1.74
N ALA A 84 -3.59 -14.39 2.14
CA ALA A 84 -2.84 -14.70 3.35
C ALA A 84 -3.71 -14.51 4.61
N VAL A 85 -4.37 -13.36 4.75
CA VAL A 85 -5.25 -13.07 5.89
C VAL A 85 -6.41 -14.08 5.97
N ARG A 86 -7.00 -14.48 4.83
CA ARG A 86 -8.03 -15.51 4.81
C ARG A 86 -7.53 -16.87 5.31
N LEU A 87 -6.30 -17.24 4.98
CA LEU A 87 -5.69 -18.49 5.43
C LEU A 87 -5.41 -18.44 6.93
N GLU A 88 -4.88 -17.32 7.43
CA GLU A 88 -4.62 -17.08 8.84
C GLU A 88 -5.91 -17.19 9.65
N LEU A 89 -6.96 -16.44 9.27
CA LEU A 89 -8.27 -16.51 9.94
C LEU A 89 -8.87 -17.92 9.95
N LYS A 90 -8.70 -18.69 8.87
CA LYS A 90 -9.17 -20.09 8.82
C LYS A 90 -8.39 -20.98 9.78
N THR A 91 -7.09 -20.75 9.91
CA THR A 91 -6.22 -21.49 10.81
C THR A 91 -6.56 -21.19 12.26
N ASP A 92 -6.71 -19.91 12.60
CA ASP A 92 -7.07 -19.46 13.94
C ASP A 92 -8.45 -19.97 14.35
N LEU A 93 -9.44 -19.90 13.45
CA LEU A 93 -10.78 -20.44 13.72
C LEU A 93 -10.73 -21.96 13.99
N SER A 94 -9.89 -22.69 13.25
CA SER A 94 -9.71 -24.13 13.45
C SER A 94 -9.02 -24.44 14.78
N ALA A 95 -8.03 -23.62 15.17
CA ALA A 95 -7.35 -23.73 16.45
C ALA A 95 -8.31 -23.49 17.62
N VAL A 96 -9.07 -22.38 17.60
CA VAL A 96 -10.08 -22.07 18.61
C VAL A 96 -11.15 -23.17 18.69
N HIS A 97 -11.59 -23.72 17.55
CA HIS A 97 -12.55 -24.82 17.55
C HIS A 97 -12.01 -26.09 18.24
N LEU A 98 -10.74 -26.40 18.02
CA LEU A 98 -10.07 -27.54 18.66
C LEU A 98 -9.89 -27.31 20.17
N GLU A 99 -9.49 -26.10 20.56
CA GLU A 99 -9.34 -25.69 21.95
C GLU A 99 -10.67 -25.82 22.71
N LEU A 100 -11.75 -25.23 22.19
CA LEU A 100 -13.08 -25.34 22.77
C LEU A 100 -13.56 -26.79 22.88
N LYS A 101 -13.28 -27.64 21.88
CA LYS A 101 -13.63 -29.06 21.95
C LYS A 101 -12.87 -29.78 23.07
N THR A 102 -11.61 -29.40 23.27
CA THR A 102 -10.76 -29.95 24.33
C THR A 102 -11.26 -29.50 25.71
N GLU A 103 -11.50 -28.20 25.89
CA GLU A 103 -12.04 -27.65 27.14
C GLU A 103 -13.40 -28.27 27.51
N ILE A 104 -14.31 -28.46 26.52
CA ILE A 104 -15.59 -29.14 26.76
C ILE A 104 -15.39 -30.59 27.21
N ALA A 105 -14.43 -31.31 26.63
CA ALA A 105 -14.12 -32.68 27.02
C ALA A 105 -13.55 -32.73 28.45
N GLU A 106 -12.65 -31.82 28.80
CA GLU A 106 -12.07 -31.70 30.14
C GLU A 106 -13.15 -31.35 31.17
N LEU A 107 -14.02 -30.37 30.89
CA LEU A 107 -15.14 -30.02 31.75
C LEU A 107 -16.08 -31.22 31.98
N ARG A 108 -16.38 -32.02 30.96
CA ARG A 108 -17.19 -33.24 31.11
C ARG A 108 -16.52 -34.23 32.06
N VAL A 109 -15.22 -34.47 31.91
CA VAL A 109 -14.46 -35.37 32.79
C VAL A 109 -14.46 -34.86 34.22
N GLU A 110 -14.25 -33.56 34.41
CA GLU A 110 -14.24 -32.94 35.74
C GLU A 110 -15.61 -33.02 36.40
N MET A 111 -16.69 -32.75 35.67
CA MET A 111 -18.06 -32.92 36.16
C MET A 111 -18.34 -34.36 36.56
N GLU A 112 -18.00 -35.35 35.73
CA GLU A 112 -18.19 -36.76 36.07
C GLU A 112 -17.40 -37.16 37.33
N ARG A 113 -16.17 -36.68 37.49
CA ARG A 113 -15.37 -36.90 38.70
C ARG A 113 -16.02 -36.25 39.92
N GLY A 114 -16.48 -35.01 39.78
CA GLY A 114 -17.21 -34.29 40.82
C GLY A 114 -18.47 -35.03 41.28
N PHE A 115 -19.31 -35.45 40.34
CA PHE A 115 -20.51 -36.25 40.62
C PHE A 115 -20.17 -37.58 41.29
N ARG A 116 -19.19 -38.34 40.76
CA ARG A 116 -18.75 -39.60 41.39
C ARG A 116 -18.29 -39.37 42.83
N SER A 117 -17.47 -38.34 43.07
CA SER A 117 -16.99 -37.98 44.40
C SER A 117 -18.15 -37.65 45.35
N GLN A 118 -19.12 -36.85 44.89
CA GLN A 118 -20.29 -36.50 45.68
C GLN A 118 -21.17 -37.72 45.99
N THR A 119 -21.43 -38.58 45.01
CA THR A 119 -22.18 -39.82 45.19
C THR A 119 -21.52 -40.71 46.26
N TRP A 120 -20.20 -40.88 46.21
CA TRP A 120 -19.48 -41.65 47.23
C TRP A 120 -19.60 -41.03 48.62
N LYS A 121 -19.47 -39.70 48.74
CA LYS A 121 -19.67 -38.99 50.02
C LYS A 121 -21.07 -39.16 50.59
N MET A 122 -22.10 -39.18 49.74
CA MET A 122 -23.48 -39.43 50.17
C MET A 122 -23.69 -40.89 50.59
N VAL A 123 -23.16 -41.85 49.83
CA VAL A 123 -23.30 -43.27 50.18
C VAL A 123 -22.63 -43.57 51.51
N THR A 124 -21.43 -43.05 51.76
CA THR A 124 -20.73 -43.28 53.03
C THR A 124 -21.46 -42.65 54.21
N SER A 125 -22.01 -41.43 54.07
CA SER A 125 -22.82 -40.80 55.13
C SER A 125 -24.16 -41.52 55.37
N MET A 126 -24.79 -42.04 54.32
CA MET A 126 -26.03 -42.82 54.44
C MET A 126 -25.81 -44.16 55.15
N ILE A 127 -24.72 -44.87 54.84
CA ILE A 127 -24.35 -46.11 55.54
C ILE A 127 -24.04 -45.82 57.02
N ALA A 128 -23.33 -44.73 57.31
CA ALA A 128 -23.02 -44.33 58.68
C ALA A 128 -24.31 -44.06 59.50
N THR A 129 -25.27 -43.33 58.94
CA THR A 129 -26.55 -43.03 59.61
C THR A 129 -27.42 -44.28 59.77
N GLN A 130 -27.49 -45.16 58.77
CA GLN A 130 -28.19 -46.46 58.86
C GLN A 130 -27.59 -47.33 59.97
N SER A 131 -26.26 -47.40 60.06
CA SER A 131 -25.57 -48.19 61.10
C SER A 131 -25.90 -47.69 62.50
N ILE A 132 -25.97 -46.37 62.70
CA ILE A 132 -26.42 -45.76 63.97
C ILE A 132 -27.87 -46.14 64.28
N SER A 133 -28.77 -46.06 63.31
CA SER A 133 -30.19 -46.40 63.52
C SER A 133 -30.42 -47.86 63.91
N VAL A 134 -29.67 -48.79 63.30
CA VAL A 134 -29.71 -50.22 63.62
C VAL A 134 -29.20 -50.48 65.03
N ALA A 135 -28.12 -49.80 65.44
CA ALA A 135 -27.60 -49.91 66.80
C ALA A 135 -28.61 -49.43 67.86
N ILE A 136 -29.36 -48.34 67.59
CA ILE A 136 -30.43 -47.85 68.46
C ILE A 136 -31.59 -48.84 68.54
N MET A 137 -32.02 -49.43 67.41
CA MET A 137 -33.09 -50.44 67.42
C MET A 137 -32.68 -51.70 68.19
N ALA A 138 -31.44 -52.16 68.05
CA ALA A 138 -30.93 -53.33 68.75
C ALA A 138 -30.90 -53.12 70.28
N SER A 139 -30.51 -51.93 70.75
CA SER A 139 -30.51 -51.61 72.18
C SER A 139 -31.93 -51.56 72.76
N MET A 140 -32.91 -51.03 72.01
CA MET A 140 -34.32 -51.05 72.41
C MET A 140 -34.87 -52.47 72.57
N VAL A 141 -34.64 -53.36 71.59
CA VAL A 141 -35.10 -54.76 71.68
C VAL A 141 -34.47 -55.47 72.88
N ASN A 142 -33.19 -55.23 73.16
CA ASN A 142 -32.51 -55.82 74.31
C ASN A 142 -33.06 -55.32 75.66
N SER A 143 -33.59 -54.10 75.72
CA SER A 143 -34.21 -53.54 76.94
C SER A 143 -35.63 -54.05 77.23
N LEU A 144 -36.29 -54.69 76.25
CA LEU A 144 -37.64 -55.24 76.37
C LEU A 144 -37.69 -56.74 76.74
N ARG A 145 -36.53 -57.42 76.71
CA ARG A 145 -36.38 -58.82 77.16
C ARG A 145 -35.95 -58.86 78.62
#